data_AF-A0A3D4CRR5-F1
#
_entry.id   AF-A0A3D4CRR5-F1
#
_cell.length_a   1.000
_cell.length_b   1.000
_cell.length_c   1.000
_cell.angle_alpha   90.00
_cell.angle_beta   90.00
_cell.angle_gamma   90.00
#
_symmetry.space_group_name_H-M   'P 1'
#
loop_
_entity.id
_entity.type
_entity.pdbx_description
1 polymer ?
#
loop_
_entity_poly.entity_id
_entity_poly.type
_entity_poly.pdbx_seq_one_letter_code
_entity_poly.pdbx_strand_id
1 'polypeptide(L)'
;DVHDIGKNIVGVVLACNGFEVEDLGVMVPCEKILSAARKHKADIIGLSGLITPSLDEMIHVASEMERENMTTPLLIGGATTSAAHTAIKIAPAY
;
A
#
# COMPACT_ATOMS: atom_id res chain seq x y z
N ASP A 1 -7.91 7.05 0.08
CA ASP A 1 -7.71 8.10 1.11
C ASP A 1 -7.14 9.38 0.46
N VAL A 2 -7.45 10.57 0.99
CA VAL A 2 -6.91 11.87 0.54
C VAL A 2 -5.68 12.34 1.34
N HIS A 3 -5.41 11.71 2.48
CA HIS A 3 -4.35 12.15 3.38
C HIS A 3 -2.98 11.60 2.93
N ASP A 4 -2.00 12.48 2.78
CA ASP A 4 -0.71 12.16 2.17
C ASP A 4 0.53 12.61 2.95
N ILE A 5 0.39 13.40 4.03
CA ILE A 5 1.54 13.93 4.78
C ILE A 5 2.49 12.79 5.22
N GLY A 6 1.94 11.75 5.85
CA GLY A 6 2.73 10.58 6.28
C GLY A 6 3.34 9.82 5.11
N LYS A 7 2.58 9.65 4.02
CA LYS A 7 3.05 9.02 2.77
C LYS A 7 4.27 9.78 2.20
N ASN A 8 4.18 11.10 2.12
CA ASN A 8 5.22 11.94 1.55
C ASN A 8 6.50 11.88 2.40
N ILE A 9 6.37 11.85 3.74
CA ILE A 9 7.52 11.66 4.64
C ILE A 9 8.19 10.31 4.38
N VAL A 10 7.43 9.22 4.31
CA VAL A 10 7.98 7.88 4.03
C VAL A 10 8.65 7.84 2.66
N GLY A 11 8.03 8.45 1.64
CA GLY A 11 8.60 8.54 0.29
C GLY A 11 9.95 9.26 0.27
N VAL A 12 10.06 10.41 0.95
CA VAL A 12 11.33 11.14 1.07
C VAL A 12 12.36 10.31 1.83
N VAL A 13 11.99 9.66 2.93
CA VAL A 13 12.93 8.84 3.72
C VAL A 13 13.45 7.66 2.88
N LEU A 14 12.60 6.97 2.13
CA LEU A 14 13.01 5.89 1.23
C LEU A 14 13.94 6.39 0.13
N ALA A 15 13.60 7.50 -0.52
CA ALA A 15 14.44 8.12 -1.54
C ALA A 15 15.82 8.53 -0.99
N CYS A 16 15.88 9.07 0.24
CA CYS A 16 17.14 9.37 0.93
C CYS A 16 17.99 8.13 1.23
N ASN A 17 17.38 6.94 1.25
CA ASN A 17 18.06 5.66 1.46
C ASN A 17 18.32 4.90 0.14
N GLY A 18 18.22 5.58 -1.01
CA GLY A 18 18.58 5.03 -2.31
C GLY A 18 17.49 4.17 -2.97
N PHE A 19 16.26 4.20 -2.46
CA PHE A 19 15.11 3.58 -3.12
C PHE A 19 14.55 4.49 -4.22
N GLU A 20 14.15 3.90 -5.34
CA GLU A 20 13.29 4.57 -6.32
C GLU A 20 11.84 4.50 -5.82
N VAL A 21 11.17 5.65 -5.70
CA VAL A 21 9.82 5.74 -5.13
C VAL A 21 8.87 6.30 -6.19
N GLU A 22 7.98 5.46 -6.70
CA GLU A 22 6.88 5.87 -7.57
C GLU A 22 5.65 6.21 -6.70
N ASP A 23 5.36 7.50 -6.56
CA ASP A 23 4.21 7.98 -5.79
C ASP A 23 2.97 8.16 -6.70
N LEU A 24 1.99 7.28 -6.54
CA LEU A 24 0.75 7.30 -7.31
C LEU A 24 -0.26 8.37 -6.87
N GLY A 25 0.04 9.07 -5.76
CA GLY A 25 -0.79 10.12 -5.19
C GLY A 25 -1.82 9.61 -4.19
N VAL A 26 -2.99 10.25 -4.20
CA VAL A 26 -4.12 9.97 -3.29
C VAL A 26 -5.35 9.54 -4.06
N MET A 27 -6.29 8.87 -3.38
CA MET A 27 -7.50 8.30 -4.00
C MET A 27 -7.20 7.42 -5.22
N VAL A 28 -6.18 6.57 -5.10
CA VAL A 28 -5.73 5.67 -6.17
C VAL A 28 -6.52 4.35 -6.12
N PRO A 29 -7.19 3.94 -7.21
CA PRO A 29 -7.89 2.65 -7.27
C PRO A 29 -6.94 1.46 -7.23
N CYS A 30 -7.40 0.32 -6.69
CA CYS A 30 -6.64 -0.94 -6.61
C CYS A 30 -5.99 -1.33 -7.95
N GLU A 31 -6.77 -1.35 -9.04
CA GLU A 31 -6.28 -1.71 -10.38
C GLU A 31 -5.08 -0.86 -10.82
N LYS A 32 -5.11 0.45 -10.52
CA LYS A 32 -4.01 1.36 -10.87
C LYS A 32 -2.76 1.07 -10.04
N ILE A 33 -2.92 0.70 -8.78
CA ILE A 33 -1.80 0.31 -7.89
C ILE A 33 -1.13 -0.95 -8.44
N LEU A 34 -1.90 -2.01 -8.71
CA LEU A 34 -1.36 -3.28 -9.19
C LEU A 34 -0.76 -3.16 -10.60
N SER A 35 -1.40 -2.39 -11.48
CA SER A 35 -0.88 -2.09 -12.82
C SER A 35 0.43 -1.31 -12.78
N ALA A 36 0.54 -0.30 -11.92
CA ALA A 36 1.78 0.44 -11.72
C ALA A 36 2.89 -0.46 -11.16
N ALA A 37 2.58 -1.30 -10.16
CA ALA A 37 3.54 -2.24 -9.61
C ALA A 37 4.11 -3.19 -10.68
N ARG A 38 3.27 -3.70 -11.59
CA ARG A 38 3.72 -4.51 -12.75
C ARG A 38 4.57 -3.71 -13.73
N LYS A 39 4.09 -2.53 -14.13
CA LYS A 39 4.75 -1.68 -15.13
C LYS A 39 6.15 -1.26 -14.68
N HIS A 40 6.28 -0.88 -13.41
CA HIS A 40 7.54 -0.43 -12.83
C HIS A 40 8.36 -1.58 -12.23
N LYS A 41 7.86 -2.83 -12.26
CA LYS A 41 8.47 -4.01 -11.64
C LYS A 41 8.84 -3.75 -10.18
N ALA A 42 7.90 -3.19 -9.43
CA ALA A 42 8.11 -2.78 -8.06
C ALA A 42 8.50 -3.98 -7.17
N ASP A 43 9.55 -3.80 -6.37
CA ASP A 43 9.98 -4.79 -5.37
C ASP A 43 9.10 -4.77 -4.12
N ILE A 44 8.40 -3.65 -3.86
CA ILE A 44 7.55 -3.43 -2.69
C ILE A 44 6.35 -2.57 -3.09
N ILE A 45 5.17 -2.89 -2.57
CA ILE A 45 3.96 -2.03 -2.69
C ILE A 45 3.66 -1.43 -1.31
N GLY A 46 3.49 -0.10 -1.24
CA GLY A 46 3.10 0.60 -0.03
C GLY A 46 1.69 1.17 -0.11
N LEU A 47 0.85 0.89 0.89
CA LEU A 47 -0.48 1.47 1.05
C LEU A 47 -0.53 2.38 2.28
N SER A 48 -1.10 3.58 2.11
CA SER A 48 -1.27 4.57 3.18
C SER A 48 -2.75 4.90 3.37
N GLY A 49 -3.23 4.83 4.62
CA GLY A 49 -4.62 5.13 5.00
C GLY A 49 -4.73 5.81 6.37
N LEU A 50 -5.55 6.86 6.45
CA LEU A 50 -5.80 7.64 7.66
C LEU A 50 -7.20 7.42 8.25
N ILE A 51 -8.19 7.06 7.43
CA ILE A 51 -9.58 6.86 7.89
C ILE A 51 -9.96 5.38 7.92
N THR A 52 -10.96 5.02 8.72
CA THR A 52 -11.42 3.63 8.88
C THR A 52 -11.81 2.95 7.56
N PRO A 53 -12.55 3.61 6.63
CA PRO A 53 -12.86 3.02 5.32
C PRO A 53 -11.63 2.61 4.49
N SER A 54 -10.47 3.25 4.73
CA SER A 54 -9.24 2.91 4.01
C SER A 54 -8.68 1.54 4.40
N LEU A 55 -9.05 1.00 5.57
CA LEU A 55 -8.65 -0.35 5.98
C LEU A 55 -9.34 -1.42 5.13
N ASP A 56 -10.64 -1.24 4.84
CA ASP A 56 -11.38 -2.16 3.98
C ASP A 56 -10.80 -2.17 2.55
N GLU A 57 -10.40 -1.00 2.05
CA GLU A 57 -9.68 -0.89 0.77
C GLU A 57 -8.31 -1.60 0.80
N MET A 58 -7.56 -1.53 1.90
CA MET A 58 -6.30 -2.27 2.03
C MET A 58 -6.50 -3.79 2.00
N ILE A 59 -7.57 -4.30 2.63
CA ILE A 59 -7.94 -5.72 2.56
C ILE A 59 -8.32 -6.09 1.13
N HIS A 60 -9.04 -5.21 0.43
CA HIS A 60 -9.39 -5.43 -0.97
C HIS A 60 -8.13 -5.52 -1.84
N VAL A 61 -7.17 -4.61 -1.69
CA VAL A 61 -5.90 -4.67 -2.44
C VAL A 61 -5.14 -5.96 -2.15
N ALA A 62 -5.03 -6.38 -0.88
CA ALA A 62 -4.41 -7.66 -0.52
C ALA A 62 -5.08 -8.85 -1.22
N SER A 63 -6.41 -8.91 -1.17
CA SER A 63 -7.19 -9.98 -1.81
C SER A 63 -6.98 -10.04 -3.33
N GLU A 64 -6.86 -8.88 -3.98
CA GLU A 64 -6.62 -8.79 -5.42
C GLU A 64 -5.19 -9.19 -5.77
N MET A 65 -4.21 -8.88 -4.91
CA MET A 65 -2.82 -9.35 -5.06
C MET A 65 -2.75 -10.88 -5.01
N GLU A 66 -3.43 -11.51 -4.04
CA GLU A 66 -3.50 -12.97 -3.94
C GLU A 66 -4.22 -13.57 -5.16
N ARG A 67 -5.33 -12.97 -5.60
CA ARG A 67 -6.06 -13.41 -6.81
C ARG A 67 -5.19 -13.35 -8.05
N GLU A 68 -4.31 -12.36 -8.16
CA GLU A 68 -3.36 -12.18 -9.27
C GLU A 68 -2.02 -12.91 -9.04
N ASN A 69 -1.90 -13.70 -7.96
CA ASN A 69 -0.68 -14.44 -7.57
C ASN A 69 0.56 -13.53 -7.47
N MET A 70 0.38 -12.30 -6.99
CA MET A 70 1.47 -11.35 -6.80
C MET A 70 2.24 -11.69 -5.52
N THR A 71 3.55 -11.88 -5.64
CA THR A 71 4.44 -12.20 -4.51
C THR A 71 5.17 -10.97 -3.96
N THR A 72 4.94 -9.80 -4.55
CA THR A 72 5.56 -8.53 -4.15
C THR A 72 5.13 -8.13 -2.74
N PRO A 73 6.05 -7.99 -1.78
CA PRO A 73 5.73 -7.58 -0.42
C PRO A 73 4.81 -6.35 -0.31
N LEU A 74 3.77 -6.48 0.51
CA LEU A 74 2.81 -5.41 0.80
C LEU A 74 3.11 -4.75 2.15
N LEU A 75 3.42 -3.45 2.13
CA LEU A 75 3.58 -2.61 3.31
C LEU A 75 2.29 -1.82 3.57
N ILE A 76 1.77 -1.94 4.79
CA ILE A 76 0.57 -1.23 5.25
C ILE A 76 0.95 -0.18 6.27
N GLY A 77 0.48 1.06 6.10
CA GLY A 77 0.74 2.15 7.04
C GLY A 77 -0.34 3.24 7.07
N GLY A 78 -0.19 4.14 8.04
CA GLY A 78 -1.07 5.28 8.27
C GLY A 78 -1.81 5.22 9.61
N ALA A 79 -2.51 6.30 9.99
CA ALA A 79 -2.94 6.52 11.37
C ALA A 79 -3.96 5.49 11.90
N THR A 80 -4.80 4.92 11.02
CA THR A 80 -5.78 3.89 11.39
C THR A 80 -5.23 2.47 11.34
N THR A 81 -4.00 2.30 10.85
CA THR A 81 -3.36 0.99 10.77
C THR A 81 -2.73 0.59 12.11
N SER A 82 -2.76 -0.70 12.43
CA SER A 82 -2.09 -1.24 13.62
C SER A 82 -1.63 -2.66 13.34
N ALA A 83 -0.56 -3.10 14.01
CA ALA A 83 -0.03 -4.46 13.84
C ALA A 83 -1.10 -5.54 14.06
N ALA A 84 -1.96 -5.36 15.07
CA ALA A 84 -3.06 -6.27 15.36
C ALA A 84 -4.09 -6.30 14.22
N HIS A 85 -4.53 -5.14 13.73
CA HIS A 85 -5.50 -5.08 12.64
C HIS A 85 -4.94 -5.70 11.34
N THR A 86 -3.69 -5.36 10.99
CA THR A 86 -3.00 -5.91 9.82
C THR A 86 -2.91 -7.43 9.90
N ALA A 87 -2.48 -7.98 11.05
CA ALA A 87 -2.34 -9.43 11.22
C ALA A 87 -3.67 -10.19 11.18
N ILE A 88 -4.77 -9.59 11.65
CA ILE A 88 -6.07 -10.26 11.75
C ILE A 88 -6.89 -10.12 10.47
N LYS A 89 -6.80 -8.99 9.78
CA LYS A 89 -7.71 -8.63 8.68
C LYS A 89 -7.05 -8.58 7.30
N ILE A 90 -5.78 -8.17 7.21
CA ILE A 90 -5.11 -7.93 5.93
C ILE A 90 -4.20 -9.12 5.58
N ALA A 91 -3.34 -9.55 6.50
CA ALA A 91 -2.40 -10.64 6.27
C ALA A 91 -3.05 -11.98 5.85
N PRO A 92 -4.25 -12.37 6.32
CA PRO A 92 -4.90 -13.60 5.85
C PRO A 92 -5.44 -13.53 4.43
N ALA A 93 -5.50 -12.34 3.83
CA ALA A 93 -6.00 -12.10 2.48
C ALA A 93 -4.88 -11.88 1.46
N TYR A 94 -3.61 -11.94 1.88
CA TYR A 94 -2.40 -11.74 1.08
C TYR A 94 -1.54 -13.00 1.07
#